data_AF-A0A4Q3KUH3-F1
#
_entry.id   AF-A0A4Q3KUH3-F1
#
_cell.length_a   1.000
_cell.length_b   1.000
_cell.length_c   1.000
_cell.angle_alpha   90.00
_cell.angle_beta   90.00
_cell.angle_gamma   90.00
#
_symmetry.space_group_name_H-M   'P 1'
#
loop_
_entity.id
_entity.type
_entity.pdbx_description
1 polymer ?
#
loop_
_entity_poly.entity_id
_entity_poly.type
_entity_poly.pdbx_seq_one_letter_code
_entity_poly.pdbx_strand_id
1 'polypeptide(L)'
;RQWTSVEPAEGVITCNIGDMLTRWSDDQLPSNFHRVRNPLPHEYQGARYSLAFFAQANEDALIEGPAKKYPPITGAEYLRQRISANFSNRY
;
A
#
# COMPACT_ATOMS: atom_id res chain seq x y z
N ARG A 1 -18.36 -5.26 7.19
CA ARG A 1 -16.88 -5.39 7.10
C ARG A 1 -16.32 -5.18 8.50
N GLN A 2 -15.46 -6.09 8.96
CA GLN A 2 -14.79 -5.99 10.27
C GLN A 2 -13.40 -5.36 10.07
N TRP A 3 -12.98 -4.52 11.01
CA TRP A 3 -11.64 -3.92 11.04
C TRP A 3 -10.86 -4.53 12.21
N THR A 4 -9.60 -4.86 11.98
CA THR A 4 -8.70 -5.41 13.00
C THR A 4 -7.73 -4.33 13.46
N SER A 5 -7.64 -4.10 14.77
CA SER A 5 -6.62 -3.21 15.34
C SER A 5 -5.23 -3.83 15.19
N VAL A 6 -4.25 -2.98 14.86
CA VAL A 6 -2.83 -3.36 14.87
C VAL A 6 -2.19 -2.67 16.06
N GLU A 7 -1.95 -3.43 17.12
CA GLU A 7 -1.32 -2.91 18.33
C GLU A 7 0.17 -2.62 18.08
N PRO A 8 0.67 -1.43 18.47
CA PRO A 8 2.07 -1.11 18.31
C PRO A 8 2.93 -1.99 19.23
N ALA A 9 4.02 -2.53 18.70
CA ALA A 9 4.99 -3.32 19.44
C ALA A 9 6.40 -2.77 19.21
N GLU A 10 7.16 -2.61 20.29
CA GLU A 10 8.56 -2.16 20.22
C GLU A 10 9.42 -3.18 19.46
N GLY A 11 10.35 -2.68 18.63
CA GLY A 11 11.24 -3.53 17.82
C GLY A 11 10.57 -4.19 16.61
N VAL A 12 9.29 -3.90 16.33
CA VAL A 12 8.54 -4.48 15.22
C VAL A 12 8.12 -3.42 14.20
N ILE A 13 8.17 -3.80 12.93
CA ILE A 13 7.53 -3.05 11.84
C ILE A 13 6.34 -3.83 11.31
N THR A 14 5.25 -3.13 11.01
CA THR A 14 4.13 -3.72 10.26
C THR A 14 4.46 -3.67 8.77
N CYS A 15 4.32 -4.79 8.08
CA CYS A 15 4.51 -4.89 6.63
C CYS A 15 3.21 -5.35 5.97
N ASN A 16 2.81 -4.69 4.88
CA ASN A 16 1.65 -5.07 4.10
C ASN A 16 1.99 -5.16 2.61
N ILE A 17 1.16 -5.91 1.89
CA ILE A 17 1.20 -5.99 0.43
C ILE A 17 0.51 -4.74 -0.14
N GLY A 18 1.09 -4.17 -1.20
CA GLY A 18 0.51 -3.08 -1.97
C GLY A 18 0.04 -3.53 -3.35
N ASP A 19 -0.78 -2.69 -4.00
CA ASP A 19 -1.48 -3.04 -5.25
C ASP A 19 -0.54 -3.45 -6.40
N MET A 20 0.69 -2.91 -6.44
CA MET A 20 1.70 -3.27 -7.44
C MET A 20 2.05 -4.76 -7.35
N LEU A 21 2.28 -5.26 -6.12
CA LEU A 21 2.60 -6.66 -5.87
C LEU A 21 1.37 -7.56 -6.03
N THR A 22 0.17 -7.07 -5.69
CA THR A 22 -1.08 -7.77 -6.02
C THR A 22 -1.20 -8.05 -7.50
N ARG A 23 -1.01 -7.02 -8.34
CA ARG A 23 -0.98 -7.16 -9.80
C ARG A 23 0.10 -8.13 -10.25
N TRP A 24 1.32 -8.00 -9.73
CA TRP A 24 2.44 -8.86 -10.12
C TRP A 24 2.24 -10.33 -9.74
N SER A 25 1.49 -10.59 -8.68
CA SER A 25 1.17 -11.94 -8.21
C SER A 25 -0.08 -12.56 -8.86
N ASP A 26 -0.71 -11.88 -9.83
CA ASP A 26 -2.01 -12.24 -10.39
C ASP A 26 -3.10 -12.42 -9.32
N ASP A 27 -3.17 -11.50 -8.36
CA ASP A 27 -4.07 -11.48 -7.20
C ASP A 27 -3.85 -12.56 -6.14
N GLN A 28 -2.75 -13.31 -6.18
CA GLN A 28 -2.42 -14.27 -5.11
C GLN A 28 -2.02 -13.58 -3.79
N LEU A 29 -1.45 -12.38 -3.87
CA LEU A 29 -1.08 -11.58 -2.70
C LEU A 29 -2.01 -10.35 -2.61
N PRO A 30 -3.03 -10.38 -1.74
CA PRO A 30 -4.03 -9.32 -1.67
C PRO A 30 -3.48 -8.06 -0.97
N SER A 31 -3.69 -6.90 -1.60
CA SER A 31 -3.49 -5.58 -1.00
C SER A 31 -4.70 -5.23 -0.13
N ASN A 32 -4.53 -5.35 1.19
CA ASN A 32 -5.61 -5.15 2.15
C ASN A 32 -5.86 -3.66 2.42
N PHE A 33 -7.13 -3.29 2.54
CA PHE A 33 -7.50 -1.95 3.02
C PHE A 33 -7.02 -1.73 4.45
N HIS A 34 -6.44 -0.56 4.70
CA HIS A 34 -6.02 -0.09 6.02
C HIS A 34 -6.40 1.38 6.20
N ARG A 35 -6.57 1.80 7.46
CA ARG A 35 -6.91 3.18 7.81
C ARG A 35 -6.36 3.53 9.18
N VAL A 36 -6.09 4.82 9.40
CA VAL A 36 -5.88 5.37 10.73
C VAL A 36 -7.19 6.02 11.18
N ARG A 37 -7.59 5.80 12.43
CA ARG A 37 -8.74 6.46 13.05
C ARG A 37 -8.29 7.40 14.15
N ASN A 38 -9.15 8.35 14.52
CA ASN A 38 -8.97 9.09 15.75
C ASN A 38 -9.06 8.16 16.97
N PRO A 39 -8.34 8.47 18.06
CA PRO A 39 -8.43 7.72 19.30
C PRO A 39 -9.83 7.87 19.93
N LEU A 40 -10.29 6.84 20.63
CA LEU A 40 -11.51 6.86 21.44
C LEU A 40 -11.25 7.66 22.73
N PRO A 41 -12.29 8.15 23.44
CA PRO A 41 -12.10 8.98 24.64
C PRO A 41 -11.23 8.38 25.75
N HIS A 42 -11.14 7.05 25.83
CA HIS A 42 -10.33 6.33 26.84
C HIS A 42 -8.94 5.93 26.34
N GLU A 43 -8.58 6.25 25.09
CA GLU A 43 -7.28 5.96 24.50
C GLU A 43 -6.35 7.18 24.56
N TYR A 44 -5.06 6.97 24.29
CA TYR A 44 -4.07 8.04 24.27
C TYR A 44 -4.44 9.15 23.27
N GLN A 45 -4.62 10.38 23.78
CA GLN A 45 -5.03 11.56 23.02
C GLN A 45 -3.86 12.43 22.53
N GLY A 46 -2.61 12.05 22.84
CA GLY A 46 -1.44 12.83 22.42
C GLY A 46 -1.08 12.64 20.95
N ALA A 47 -0.02 13.31 20.52
CA ALA A 47 0.47 13.20 19.15
C ALA A 47 0.87 11.75 18.82
N ARG A 48 0.41 11.26 17.66
CA ARG A 48 0.80 9.98 17.09
C ARG A 48 1.74 10.21 15.90
N TYR A 49 2.95 9.67 15.98
CA TYR A 49 3.92 9.70 14.89
C TYR A 49 3.97 8.33 14.20
N SER A 50 4.06 8.32 12.88
CA SER A 50 4.27 7.11 12.10
C SER A 50 5.03 7.43 10.82
N LEU A 51 5.85 6.48 10.37
CA LEU A 51 6.54 6.54 9.09
C LEU A 51 5.99 5.44 8.19
N ALA A 52 5.55 5.81 6.98
CA ALA A 52 5.22 4.85 5.94
C ALA A 52 6.39 4.80 4.95
N PHE A 53 6.94 3.61 4.73
CA PHE A 53 7.94 3.35 3.71
C PHE A 53 7.33 2.47 2.62
N PHE A 54 7.44 2.91 1.37
CA PHE A 54 6.92 2.17 0.22
C PHE A 54 8.08 1.55 -0.55
N ALA A 55 8.26 0.24 -0.43
CA ALA A 55 9.15 -0.52 -1.30
C ALA A 55 8.46 -0.74 -2.65
N GLN A 56 8.98 -0.10 -3.69
CA GLN A 56 8.44 -0.16 -5.04
C GLN A 56 9.39 -0.90 -5.98
N ALA A 57 8.86 -1.41 -7.09
CA ALA A 57 9.69 -1.92 -8.16
C ALA A 57 10.55 -0.79 -8.74
N ASN A 58 11.71 -1.15 -9.30
CA ASN A 58 12.48 -0.22 -10.12
C ASN A 58 11.61 0.30 -11.27
N GLU A 59 11.90 1.51 -11.73
CA GLU A 59 11.08 2.19 -12.74
C GLU A 59 10.95 1.42 -14.05
N ASP A 60 12.03 0.76 -14.47
CA ASP A 60 12.16 -0.04 -15.69
C ASP A 60 11.70 -1.49 -15.53
N ALA A 61 11.41 -1.93 -14.31
CA ALA A 61 10.95 -3.30 -14.07
C ALA A 61 9.60 -3.53 -14.74
N LEU A 62 9.50 -4.57 -15.56
CA LEU A 62 8.24 -5.00 -16.16
C LEU A 62 7.44 -5.81 -15.14
N ILE A 63 6.27 -5.29 -14.78
CA ILE A 63 5.30 -5.93 -13.89
C ILE A 63 4.36 -6.77 -14.76
N GLU A 64 4.65 -8.05 -14.85
CA GLU A 64 3.81 -9.06 -15.50
C GLU A 64 3.75 -10.30 -14.57
N GLY A 65 2.54 -10.71 -14.20
CA GLY A 65 2.35 -11.91 -13.39
C GLY A 65 2.48 -13.20 -14.20
N PRO A 66 2.82 -14.34 -13.56
CA PRO A 66 3.03 -15.62 -14.24
C PRO A 66 1.81 -16.13 -15.03
N ALA A 67 0.59 -15.83 -14.59
CA ALA A 67 -0.66 -16.17 -15.26
C ALA A 67 -1.12 -15.08 -16.26
N LYS A 68 -0.39 -13.97 -16.36
CA LYS A 68 -0.65 -12.85 -17.28
C LYS A 68 -2.09 -12.33 -17.17
N LYS A 69 -2.61 -12.23 -15.94
CA LYS A 69 -3.99 -11.79 -15.68
C LYS A 69 -4.24 -10.35 -16.12
N TYR A 70 -3.18 -9.54 -16.11
CA TYR A 70 -3.22 -8.14 -16.49
C TYR A 70 -2.23 -7.87 -17.64
N PRO A 71 -2.49 -6.86 -18.50
CA PRO A 71 -1.50 -6.41 -19.47
C PRO A 71 -0.18 -6.01 -18.79
N PRO A 72 0.98 -6.28 -19.40
CA PRO A 72 2.26 -5.84 -18.85
C PRO A 72 2.29 -4.31 -18.64
N ILE A 73 2.95 -3.87 -17.58
CA ILE A 73 3.15 -2.44 -17.27
C ILE A 73 4.49 -2.26 -16.56
N THR A 74 5.21 -1.17 -16.80
CA THR A 74 6.45 -0.87 -16.05
C THR A 74 6.17 -0.30 -14.65
N GLY A 75 7.13 -0.39 -13.74
CA GLY A 75 7.05 0.24 -12.42
C GLY A 75 6.74 1.74 -12.49
N ALA A 76 7.40 2.46 -13.39
CA ALA A 76 7.19 3.90 -13.62
C ALA A 76 5.76 4.22 -14.10
N GLU A 77 5.25 3.46 -15.07
CA GLU A 77 3.89 3.66 -15.59
C GLU A 77 2.83 3.40 -14.53
N TYR A 78 2.99 2.32 -13.76
CA TYR A 78 2.06 2.00 -12.68
C TYR A 78 2.02 3.11 -11.62
N LEU A 79 3.20 3.60 -11.20
CA LEU A 79 3.28 4.68 -10.23
C LEU A 79 2.62 5.96 -10.74
N ARG A 80 2.86 6.34 -11.99
CA ARG A 80 2.25 7.52 -12.62
C ARG A 80 0.72 7.43 -12.64
N GLN A 81 0.17 6.27 -12.98
CA GLN A 81 -1.29 6.04 -12.95
C GLN A 81 -1.86 6.26 -11.54
N ARG A 82 -1.20 5.73 -10.50
CA ARG A 82 -1.68 5.84 -9.12
C ARG A 82 -1.53 7.25 -8.54
N ILE A 83 -0.45 7.95 -8.88
CA ILE A 83 -0.27 9.37 -8.47
C ILE A 83 -1.34 10.23 -9.15
N SER A 84 -1.52 10.09 -10.47
CA SER A 84 -2.52 10.85 -11.22
C SER A 84 -3.94 10.64 -10.68
N ALA A 85 -4.31 9.40 -10.34
CA ALA A 85 -5.62 9.09 -9.76
C ALA A 85 -5.85 9.74 -8.38
N ASN A 86 -4.80 9.90 -7.57
CA ASN A 86 -4.91 10.43 -6.20
C ASN A 86 -4.70 11.95 -6.12
N PHE A 87 -3.96 12.53 -7.07
CA PHE A 87 -3.48 13.91 -7.01
C PHE A 87 -3.80 14.68 -8.30
N SER A 88 -4.91 14.36 -8.95
CA SER A 88 -5.35 14.80 -10.29
C SER A 88 -5.43 16.32 -10.55
N ASN A 89 -4.90 17.19 -9.67
CA ASN A 89 -4.82 18.64 -9.83
C ASN A 89 -3.52 19.26 -9.28
N ARG A 90 -2.41 18.52 -9.12
CA ARG A 90 -1.14 19.12 -8.64
C ARG A 90 0.12 18.75 -9.40
N TYR A 91 0.04 17.93 -10.44
CA TYR A 91 1.15 17.59 -11.34
C TYR A 91 0.62 17.29 -12.74
#